data_AF-A0A381YH95-F1
#
_entry.id   AF-A0A381YH95-F1
#
_cell.length_a   1.000
_cell.length_b   1.000
_cell.length_c   1.000
_cell.angle_alpha   90.00
_cell.angle_beta   90.00
_cell.angle_gamma   90.00
#
_symmetry.space_group_name_H-M   'P 1'
#
loop_
_entity.id
_entity.type
_entity.pdbx_description
1 polymer ?
#
loop_
_entity_poly.entity_id
_entity_poly.type
_entity_poly.pdbx_seq_one_letter_code
_entity_poly.pdbx_strand_id
1 'polypeptide(L)'
;CGNCDNCLNPPNVIDGTELCRMFLTAVYRTGQSFGAAYVVDVLRGSKTEKVVDREHDQLTTFGIGSEYPKEFWHSFLRQLLAAGHIVLNIQRYGSLQISPSGLSILKGDSSYEYKEITIQKAKSRKSIEKRLLQDFQSEFSETDSKLLSRLKSLRSALAREQGVPAFVVFADAVLFEMINRKPRNTAEFGQLNGVGPMKLERYSEAFLKVLMDDDTRL
;
A
#
# COMPACT_ATOMS: atom_id res chain seq x y z
N CYS A 1 14.88 9.24 -28.11
CA CYS A 1 15.62 10.50 -27.84
C CYS A 1 17.10 10.35 -28.21
N GLY A 2 17.74 9.17 -28.04
CA GLY A 2 19.13 8.93 -28.44
C GLY A 2 20.20 9.60 -27.58
N ASN A 3 19.81 10.50 -26.67
CA ASN A 3 20.74 11.34 -25.89
C ASN A 3 20.21 11.68 -24.48
N CYS A 4 19.47 10.77 -23.87
CA CYS A 4 18.98 10.87 -22.48
C CYS A 4 19.54 9.69 -21.69
N ASP A 5 19.64 9.80 -20.36
CA ASP A 5 20.27 8.79 -19.49
C ASP A 5 19.74 7.35 -19.71
N ASN A 6 18.44 7.21 -20.01
CA ASN A 6 17.81 5.93 -20.35
C ASN A 6 18.28 5.33 -21.69
N CYS A 7 18.79 6.15 -22.62
CA CYS A 7 19.36 5.70 -23.89
C CYS A 7 20.86 5.40 -23.78
N LEU A 8 21.57 6.05 -22.84
CA LEU A 8 23.03 5.92 -22.68
C LEU A 8 23.41 4.75 -21.75
N ASN A 9 22.53 4.38 -20.82
CA ASN A 9 22.67 3.18 -19.98
C ASN A 9 21.36 2.38 -20.05
N PRO A 10 21.15 1.55 -21.10
CA PRO A 10 19.98 0.70 -21.16
C PRO A 10 19.97 -0.21 -19.92
N PRO A 11 18.89 -0.21 -19.13
CA PRO A 11 18.83 -1.02 -17.92
C PRO A 11 18.87 -2.50 -18.30
N ASN A 12 19.68 -3.28 -17.57
CA ASN A 12 19.67 -4.73 -17.71
C ASN A 12 18.26 -5.24 -17.46
N VAL A 13 17.69 -5.93 -18.44
CA VAL A 13 16.39 -6.60 -18.33
C VAL A 13 16.63 -8.07 -18.01
N ILE A 14 15.82 -8.60 -17.11
CA ILE A 14 15.90 -9.98 -16.62
C ILE A 14 14.53 -10.61 -16.82
N ASP A 15 14.48 -11.86 -17.29
CA ASP A 15 13.23 -12.63 -17.31
C ASP A 15 12.71 -12.79 -15.87
N GLY A 16 11.55 -12.19 -15.62
CA GLY A 16 10.86 -12.21 -14.35
C GLY A 16 9.52 -12.92 -14.43
N THR A 17 9.29 -13.75 -15.45
CA THR A 17 7.99 -14.39 -15.70
C THR A 17 7.52 -15.19 -14.48
N GLU A 18 8.39 -16.02 -13.90
CA GLU A 18 8.03 -16.82 -12.72
C GLU A 18 7.85 -15.96 -11.46
N LEU A 19 8.64 -14.90 -11.27
CA LEU A 19 8.45 -13.93 -10.18
C LEU A 19 7.12 -13.18 -10.31
N CYS A 20 6.75 -12.82 -11.53
CA CYS A 20 5.48 -12.19 -11.86
C CYS A 20 4.32 -13.12 -11.52
N ARG A 21 4.36 -14.36 -12.02
CA ARG A 21 3.33 -15.38 -11.73
C ARG A 21 3.22 -15.66 -10.24
N MET A 22 4.34 -15.72 -9.54
CA MET A 22 4.39 -15.88 -8.08
C MET A 22 3.65 -14.73 -7.37
N PHE A 23 3.98 -13.48 -7.71
CA PHE A 23 3.36 -12.29 -7.11
C PHE A 23 1.87 -12.19 -7.45
N LEU A 24 1.50 -12.38 -8.72
CA LEU A 24 0.12 -12.35 -9.17
C LEU A 24 -0.72 -13.47 -8.52
N THR A 25 -0.15 -14.66 -8.32
CA THR A 25 -0.83 -15.73 -7.60
C THR A 25 -1.08 -15.33 -6.14
N ALA A 26 -0.14 -14.66 -5.47
CA ALA A 26 -0.38 -14.14 -4.12
C ALA A 26 -1.50 -13.07 -4.09
N VAL A 27 -1.53 -12.16 -5.07
CA VAL A 27 -2.64 -11.18 -5.21
C VAL A 27 -3.98 -11.89 -5.40
N TYR A 28 -4.03 -12.91 -6.25
CA TYR A 28 -5.22 -13.71 -6.51
C TYR A 28 -5.68 -14.49 -5.26
N ARG A 29 -4.78 -15.23 -4.61
CA ARG A 29 -5.07 -16.07 -3.45
C ARG A 29 -5.47 -15.28 -2.21
N THR A 30 -5.00 -14.03 -2.10
CA THR A 30 -5.47 -13.09 -1.07
C THR A 30 -6.79 -12.41 -1.45
N GLY A 31 -7.43 -12.77 -2.55
CA GLY A 31 -8.76 -12.29 -2.93
C GLY A 31 -8.78 -10.86 -3.49
N GLN A 32 -7.64 -10.34 -3.97
CA GLN A 32 -7.52 -9.02 -4.62
C GLN A 32 -8.14 -7.86 -3.82
N SER A 33 -8.12 -7.98 -2.50
CA SER A 33 -8.77 -7.06 -1.57
C SER A 33 -7.76 -6.42 -0.60
N PHE A 34 -6.47 -6.60 -0.86
CA PHE A 34 -5.37 -6.19 0.00
C PHE A 34 -4.34 -5.36 -0.74
N GLY A 35 -3.75 -4.40 -0.03
CA GLY A 35 -2.69 -3.56 -0.55
C GLY A 35 -1.32 -4.24 -0.55
N ALA A 36 -0.36 -3.55 -1.16
CA ALA A 36 1.01 -4.01 -1.38
C ALA A 36 1.69 -4.61 -0.14
N ALA A 37 1.65 -3.92 1.00
CA ALA A 37 2.36 -4.37 2.21
C ALA A 37 1.90 -5.76 2.68
N TYR A 38 0.59 -6.01 2.66
CA TYR A 38 0.02 -7.28 3.09
C TYR A 38 0.33 -8.41 2.11
N VAL A 39 0.18 -8.18 0.80
CA VAL A 39 0.52 -9.18 -0.22
C VAL A 39 2.00 -9.56 -0.14
N VAL A 40 2.88 -8.58 0.06
CA VAL A 40 4.32 -8.84 0.26
C VAL A 40 4.59 -9.62 1.55
N ASP A 41 3.87 -9.32 2.64
CA ASP A 41 4.01 -10.04 3.90
C ASP A 41 3.57 -11.52 3.76
N VAL A 42 2.46 -11.80 3.06
CA VAL A 42 2.04 -13.18 2.72
C VAL A 42 3.11 -13.87 1.86
N LEU A 43 3.51 -13.23 0.76
CA LEU A 43 4.45 -13.80 -0.21
C LEU A 43 5.80 -14.16 0.44
N ARG A 44 6.27 -13.34 1.38
CA ARG A 44 7.52 -13.57 2.11
C ARG A 44 7.39 -14.47 3.34
N GLY A 45 6.19 -14.86 3.73
CA GLY A 45 5.98 -15.74 4.89
C GLY A 45 6.01 -15.00 6.24
N SER A 46 5.72 -13.70 6.26
CA SER A 46 5.63 -12.91 7.48
C SER A 46 4.33 -13.22 8.23
N LYS A 47 4.43 -13.85 9.40
CA LYS A 47 3.30 -14.13 10.30
C LYS A 47 2.89 -12.90 11.10
N THR A 48 2.30 -11.92 10.44
CA THR A 48 1.63 -10.80 11.13
C THR A 48 0.29 -11.26 11.68
N GLU A 49 -0.22 -10.62 12.74
CA GLU A 49 -1.54 -10.89 13.34
C GLU A 49 -2.63 -10.97 12.26
N LYS A 50 -2.69 -9.96 11.37
CA LYS A 50 -3.66 -9.91 10.26
C LYS A 50 -3.54 -11.08 9.26
N VAL A 51 -2.34 -11.60 9.04
CA VAL A 51 -2.13 -12.74 8.13
C VAL A 51 -2.66 -14.02 8.76
N VAL A 52 -2.43 -14.20 10.06
CA VAL A 52 -2.91 -15.35 10.83
C VAL A 52 -4.42 -15.29 11.02
N ASP A 53 -4.97 -14.14 11.39
CA ASP A 53 -6.43 -13.93 11.56
C ASP A 53 -7.23 -14.20 10.28
N ARG A 54 -6.58 -14.04 9.13
CA ARG A 54 -7.16 -14.30 7.79
C ARG A 54 -6.85 -15.70 7.29
N GLU A 55 -6.14 -16.52 8.07
CA GLU A 55 -5.65 -17.85 7.70
C GLU A 55 -4.79 -17.85 6.42
N HIS A 56 -4.22 -16.69 6.07
CA HIS A 56 -3.41 -16.55 4.87
C HIS A 56 -1.98 -17.10 5.07
N ASP A 57 -1.61 -17.47 6.29
CA ASP A 57 -0.43 -18.27 6.60
C ASP A 57 -0.57 -19.74 6.16
N GLN A 58 -1.78 -20.20 5.85
CA GLN A 58 -2.08 -21.55 5.36
C GLN A 58 -2.14 -21.63 3.83
N LEU A 59 -2.06 -20.49 3.13
CA LEU A 59 -2.06 -20.47 1.68
C LEU A 59 -0.78 -21.10 1.13
N THR A 60 -0.88 -21.81 0.00
CA THR A 60 0.29 -22.34 -0.72
C THR A 60 1.23 -21.26 -1.22
N THR A 61 0.76 -20.02 -1.31
CA THR A 61 1.57 -18.83 -1.65
C THR A 61 2.26 -18.20 -0.46
N PHE A 62 2.03 -18.70 0.75
CA PHE A 62 2.69 -18.18 1.93
C PHE A 62 4.17 -18.59 1.94
N GLY A 63 5.06 -17.60 2.00
CA GLY A 63 6.51 -17.84 2.11
C GLY A 63 7.23 -18.25 0.82
N ILE A 64 6.53 -18.42 -0.30
CA ILE A 64 7.15 -18.85 -1.57
C ILE A 64 8.14 -17.84 -2.17
N GLY A 65 8.03 -16.57 -1.78
CA GLY A 65 8.94 -15.49 -2.18
C GLY A 65 9.91 -15.06 -1.09
N SER A 66 10.17 -15.92 -0.10
CA SER A 66 11.02 -15.61 1.07
C SER A 66 12.49 -15.37 0.72
N GLU A 67 12.95 -15.89 -0.43
CA GLU A 67 14.32 -15.70 -0.94
C GLU A 67 14.63 -14.22 -1.26
N TYR A 68 13.60 -13.41 -1.56
CA TYR A 68 13.75 -11.99 -1.86
C TYR A 68 13.34 -11.12 -0.65
N PRO A 69 14.07 -10.02 -0.40
CA PRO A 69 13.73 -9.08 0.67
C PRO A 69 12.48 -8.24 0.33
N LYS A 70 11.89 -7.59 1.34
CA LYS A 70 10.66 -6.79 1.19
C LYS A 70 10.84 -5.65 0.17
N GLU A 71 12.00 -5.03 0.16
CA GLU A 71 12.39 -3.93 -0.73
C GLU A 71 12.43 -4.36 -2.20
N PHE A 72 12.83 -5.62 -2.45
CA PHE A 72 12.77 -6.22 -3.79
C PHE A 72 11.34 -6.25 -4.27
N TRP A 73 10.45 -6.89 -3.49
CA TRP A 73 9.06 -7.09 -3.88
C TRP A 73 8.29 -5.77 -4.06
N HIS A 74 8.57 -4.77 -3.23
CA HIS A 74 8.00 -3.43 -3.45
C HIS A 74 8.52 -2.78 -4.74
N SER A 75 9.81 -2.95 -5.06
CA SER A 75 10.37 -2.43 -6.30
C SER A 75 9.82 -3.17 -7.52
N PHE A 76 9.66 -4.48 -7.41
CA PHE A 76 9.08 -5.33 -8.45
C PHE A 76 7.61 -4.97 -8.69
N LEU A 77 6.81 -4.81 -7.63
CA LEU A 77 5.42 -4.35 -7.73
C LEU A 77 5.30 -3.02 -8.47
N ARG A 78 6.19 -2.05 -8.23
CA ARG A 78 6.18 -0.78 -8.98
C ARG A 78 6.35 -1.00 -10.48
N GLN A 79 7.20 -1.94 -10.88
CA GLN A 79 7.36 -2.28 -12.29
C GLN A 79 6.12 -3.00 -12.85
N LEU A 80 5.45 -3.86 -12.08
CA LEU A 80 4.19 -4.49 -12.48
C LEU A 80 3.05 -3.49 -12.65
N LEU A 81 2.96 -2.48 -11.78
CA LEU A 81 2.02 -1.37 -11.89
C LEU A 81 2.33 -0.52 -13.13
N ALA A 82 3.60 -0.16 -13.35
CA ALA A 82 4.02 0.62 -14.50
C ALA A 82 3.81 -0.13 -15.83
N ALA A 83 3.96 -1.45 -15.84
CA ALA A 83 3.66 -2.31 -16.97
C ALA A 83 2.16 -2.61 -17.14
N GLY A 84 1.32 -2.18 -16.18
CA GLY A 84 -0.12 -2.35 -16.22
C GLY A 84 -0.58 -3.79 -15.98
N HIS A 85 0.25 -4.67 -15.41
CA HIS A 85 -0.13 -6.05 -15.04
C HIS A 85 -0.93 -6.12 -13.74
N ILE A 86 -0.73 -5.13 -12.88
CA ILE A 86 -1.51 -4.90 -11.67
C ILE A 86 -2.10 -3.50 -11.77
N VAL A 87 -3.33 -3.35 -11.28
CA VAL A 87 -3.98 -2.06 -11.11
C VAL A 87 -4.35 -1.87 -9.64
N LEU A 88 -4.39 -0.62 -9.21
CA LEU A 88 -4.88 -0.26 -7.88
C LEU A 88 -6.37 0.00 -7.96
N ASN A 89 -7.13 -0.68 -7.10
CA ASN A 89 -8.52 -0.33 -6.91
C ASN A 89 -8.62 0.85 -5.94
N ILE A 90 -8.75 2.05 -6.51
CA ILE A 90 -8.84 3.31 -5.77
C ILE A 90 -10.09 3.33 -4.86
N GLN A 91 -11.18 2.71 -5.30
CA GLN A 91 -12.43 2.59 -4.54
C GLN A 91 -12.35 1.55 -3.40
N ARG A 92 -11.37 0.64 -3.43
CA ARG A 92 -11.11 -0.38 -2.41
C ARG A 92 -9.71 -0.23 -1.81
N TYR A 93 -9.38 0.98 -1.37
CA TYR A 93 -8.19 1.27 -0.54
C TYR A 93 -6.85 0.92 -1.17
N GLY A 94 -6.72 1.07 -2.49
CA GLY A 94 -5.49 0.71 -3.20
C GLY A 94 -5.19 -0.79 -3.13
N SER A 95 -6.23 -1.62 -3.03
CA SER A 95 -6.09 -3.07 -3.15
C SER A 95 -5.53 -3.41 -4.52
N LEU A 96 -4.61 -4.37 -4.54
CA LEU A 96 -4.02 -4.85 -5.78
C LEU A 96 -5.04 -5.72 -6.51
N GLN A 97 -5.32 -5.38 -7.76
CA GLN A 97 -6.11 -6.21 -8.66
C GLN A 97 -5.29 -6.56 -9.89
N ILE A 98 -5.50 -7.76 -10.40
CA ILE A 98 -4.82 -8.25 -11.59
C ILE A 98 -5.55 -7.69 -12.80
N SER A 99 -4.81 -7.06 -13.70
CA SER A 99 -5.36 -6.55 -14.95
C SER A 99 -5.54 -7.68 -15.98
N PRO A 100 -6.19 -7.43 -17.13
CA PRO A 100 -6.21 -8.40 -18.23
C PRO A 100 -4.80 -8.84 -18.68
N SER A 101 -3.82 -7.94 -18.72
CA SER A 101 -2.45 -8.29 -19.13
C SER A 101 -1.73 -9.15 -18.08
N GLY A 102 -1.97 -8.90 -16.79
CA GLY A 102 -1.47 -9.77 -15.71
C GLY A 102 -2.11 -11.17 -15.75
N LEU A 103 -3.40 -11.26 -16.09
CA LEU A 103 -4.07 -12.55 -16.26
C LEU A 103 -3.46 -13.38 -17.41
N SER A 104 -3.06 -12.75 -18.53
CA SER A 104 -2.37 -13.46 -19.63
C SER A 104 -1.06 -14.09 -19.15
N ILE A 105 -0.27 -13.39 -18.33
CA ILE A 105 0.97 -13.93 -17.76
C ILE A 105 0.68 -15.10 -16.81
N LEU A 106 -0.35 -14.98 -15.95
CA LEU A 106 -0.75 -16.08 -15.07
C LEU A 106 -1.12 -17.35 -15.85
N LYS A 107 -1.86 -17.20 -16.95
CA LYS A 107 -2.27 -18.29 -17.84
C LYS A 107 -1.11 -18.92 -18.63
N GLY A 108 0.03 -18.24 -18.71
CA GLY A 108 1.17 -18.65 -19.51
C GLY A 108 1.09 -18.20 -20.97
N ASP A 109 0.17 -17.29 -21.30
CA ASP A 109 -0.01 -16.74 -22.65
C ASP A 109 0.99 -15.62 -22.97
N SER A 110 1.74 -15.13 -21.97
CA SER A 110 2.70 -14.03 -22.10
C SER A 110 3.82 -14.15 -21.07
N SER A 111 4.99 -13.63 -21.40
CA SER A 111 6.15 -13.50 -20.50
C SER A 111 6.26 -12.08 -19.93
N TYR A 112 7.11 -11.91 -18.91
CA TYR A 112 7.41 -10.61 -18.33
C TYR A 112 8.90 -10.45 -18.05
N GLU A 113 9.47 -9.35 -18.53
CA GLU A 113 10.82 -8.92 -18.18
C GLU A 113 10.76 -7.71 -17.26
N TYR A 114 11.67 -7.66 -16.30
CA TYR A 114 11.81 -6.52 -15.38
C TYR A 114 13.22 -5.95 -15.45
N LYS A 115 13.33 -4.66 -15.16
CA LYS A 115 14.63 -4.00 -15.01
C LYS A 115 15.29 -4.49 -13.72
N GLU A 116 16.56 -4.84 -13.80
CA GLU A 116 17.37 -5.31 -12.68
C GLU A 116 17.18 -4.41 -11.44
N ILE A 117 16.84 -5.03 -10.31
CA ILE A 117 16.55 -4.33 -9.05
C ILE A 117 17.80 -4.38 -8.18
N THR A 118 18.60 -3.32 -8.21
CA THR A 118 19.76 -3.18 -7.30
C THR A 118 19.28 -2.67 -5.95
N ILE A 119 19.30 -3.54 -4.93
CA ILE A 119 18.97 -3.16 -3.56
C ILE A 119 20.22 -2.59 -2.91
N GLN A 120 20.42 -1.28 -3.07
CA GLN A 120 21.49 -0.59 -2.37
C GLN A 120 21.23 -0.66 -0.85
N LYS A 121 22.23 -1.06 -0.07
CA LYS A 121 22.16 -1.10 1.40
C LYS A 121 21.80 0.30 1.94
N ALA A 122 20.58 0.39 2.47
CA ALA A 122 20.04 1.36 3.41
C ALA A 122 20.22 2.87 3.12
N LYS A 123 19.15 3.49 2.57
CA LYS A 123 18.59 4.68 3.22
C LYS A 123 17.37 4.24 4.02
N SER A 124 17.30 4.64 5.28
CA SER A 124 16.41 4.11 6.32
C SER A 124 14.98 3.77 5.86
N ARG A 125 14.35 2.77 6.50
CA ARG A 125 12.93 2.38 6.38
C ARG A 125 11.96 3.57 6.23
N LYS A 126 12.24 4.68 6.93
CA LYS A 126 11.51 5.97 6.85
C LYS A 126 11.51 6.60 5.45
N SER A 127 12.57 6.45 4.67
CA SER A 127 12.70 7.06 3.34
C SER A 127 11.93 6.31 2.26
N ILE A 128 11.79 4.99 2.39
CA ILE A 128 11.02 4.15 1.45
C ILE A 128 9.53 4.35 1.69
N GLU A 129 9.10 4.37 2.95
CA GLU A 129 7.71 4.65 3.34
C GLU A 129 7.33 6.08 2.92
N LYS A 130 8.18 7.08 3.19
CA LYS A 130 7.97 8.47 2.75
C LYS A 130 7.86 8.61 1.23
N ARG A 131 8.64 7.85 0.44
CA ARG A 131 8.60 7.90 -1.02
C ARG A 131 7.33 7.27 -1.58
N LEU A 132 6.91 6.12 -1.06
CA LEU A 132 5.63 5.52 -1.42
C LEU A 132 4.47 6.46 -1.05
N LEU A 133 4.51 7.07 0.14
CA LEU A 133 3.53 8.07 0.59
C LEU A 133 3.50 9.34 -0.28
N GLN A 134 4.62 9.68 -0.92
CA GLN A 134 4.74 10.85 -1.78
C GLN A 134 4.26 10.54 -3.20
N ASP A 135 4.52 9.34 -3.70
CA ASP A 135 3.98 8.84 -4.97
C ASP A 135 2.44 8.65 -4.90
N PHE A 136 1.90 8.29 -3.73
CA PHE A 136 0.44 8.27 -3.48
C PHE A 136 -0.17 9.66 -3.29
N GLN A 137 0.60 10.67 -2.85
CA GLN A 137 0.10 12.03 -2.65
C GLN A 137 -0.16 12.78 -3.97
N SER A 138 0.52 12.39 -5.06
CA SER A 138 0.31 12.97 -6.39
C SER A 138 -1.01 12.60 -7.08
N GLU A 139 -1.77 11.65 -6.52
CA GLU A 139 -3.07 11.21 -7.07
C GLU A 139 -4.28 11.79 -6.32
N PHE A 140 -4.07 12.56 -5.25
CA PHE A 140 -5.17 13.19 -4.52
C PHE A 140 -5.66 14.48 -5.18
N SER A 141 -6.98 14.67 -5.19
CA SER A 141 -7.57 15.97 -5.54
C SER A 141 -7.06 17.05 -4.58
N GLU A 142 -7.10 18.32 -5.00
CA GLU A 142 -6.67 19.44 -4.14
C GLU A 142 -7.46 19.48 -2.80
N THR A 143 -8.72 19.05 -2.84
CA THR A 143 -9.60 18.90 -1.67
C THR A 143 -9.10 17.83 -0.71
N ASP A 144 -8.77 16.65 -1.22
CA ASP A 144 -8.31 15.53 -0.38
C ASP A 144 -6.93 15.80 0.23
N SER A 145 -6.08 16.56 -0.48
CA SER A 145 -4.78 17.03 0.04
C SER A 145 -4.96 17.99 1.24
N LYS A 146 -5.94 18.90 1.16
CA LYS A 146 -6.29 19.80 2.28
C LYS A 146 -6.84 19.01 3.46
N LEU A 147 -7.73 18.04 3.24
CA LEU A 147 -8.25 17.16 4.28
C LEU A 147 -7.13 16.35 4.95
N LEU A 148 -6.22 15.78 4.18
CA LEU A 148 -5.04 15.06 4.70
C LEU A 148 -4.19 15.93 5.61
N SER A 149 -3.96 17.18 5.21
CA SER A 149 -3.20 18.14 6.02
C SER A 149 -3.89 18.42 7.36
N ARG A 150 -5.22 18.59 7.37
CA ARG A 150 -6.03 18.78 8.59
C ARG A 150 -5.94 17.55 9.50
N LEU A 151 -6.09 16.35 8.95
CA LEU A 151 -6.01 15.10 9.70
C LEU A 151 -4.60 14.86 10.30
N LYS A 152 -3.54 15.16 9.55
CA LYS A 152 -2.15 15.10 10.04
C LYS A 152 -1.88 16.10 11.15
N SER A 153 -2.46 17.29 11.05
CA SER A 153 -2.35 18.34 12.07
C SER A 153 -3.05 17.93 13.37
N LEU A 154 -4.29 17.42 13.28
CA LEU A 154 -5.02 16.89 14.44
C LEU A 154 -4.25 15.75 15.12
N ARG A 155 -3.77 14.79 14.33
CA ARG A 155 -2.97 13.67 14.85
C ARG A 155 -1.73 14.14 15.62
N SER A 156 -1.04 15.14 15.09
CA SER A 156 0.17 15.68 15.72
C SER A 156 -0.12 16.41 17.03
N ALA A 157 -1.24 17.13 17.10
CA ALA A 157 -1.70 17.77 18.33
C ALA A 157 -2.01 16.74 19.42
N LEU A 158 -2.82 15.72 19.11
CA LEU A 158 -3.17 14.64 20.04
C LEU A 158 -1.95 13.85 20.53
N ALA A 159 -0.99 13.62 19.63
CA ALA A 159 0.24 12.92 19.97
C ALA A 159 1.12 13.75 20.93
N ARG A 160 1.19 15.07 20.70
CA ARG A 160 1.91 16.00 21.57
C ARG A 160 1.29 16.05 22.97
N GLU A 161 -0.03 16.12 23.08
CA GLU A 161 -0.74 16.08 24.37
C GLU A 161 -0.44 14.81 25.16
N GLN A 162 -0.27 13.69 24.46
CA GLN A 162 -0.02 12.39 25.06
C GLN A 162 1.47 12.05 25.23
N GLY A 163 2.37 12.94 24.79
CA GLY A 163 3.82 12.71 24.84
C GLY A 163 4.30 11.54 23.98
N VAL A 164 3.52 11.14 22.96
CA VAL A 164 3.83 10.01 22.09
C VAL A 164 4.14 10.46 20.65
N PRO A 165 4.87 9.67 19.86
CA PRO A 165 5.01 9.92 18.43
C PRO A 165 3.66 9.88 17.67
N ALA A 166 3.48 10.73 16.65
CA ALA A 166 2.21 10.85 15.93
C ALA A 166 1.66 9.55 15.32
N PHE A 167 2.55 8.66 14.85
CA PHE A 167 2.14 7.38 14.29
C PHE A 167 1.49 6.43 15.32
N VAL A 168 1.71 6.67 16.62
CA VAL A 168 1.10 5.89 17.71
C VAL A 168 -0.40 6.16 17.80
N VAL A 169 -0.82 7.41 17.56
CA VAL A 169 -2.25 7.79 17.46
C VAL A 169 -2.85 7.05 16.27
N PHE A 170 -2.37 7.34 15.06
CA PHE A 170 -2.73 6.60 13.84
C PHE A 170 -1.56 6.56 12.86
N ALA A 171 -1.33 5.42 12.20
CA ALA A 171 -0.40 5.36 11.08
C ALA A 171 -0.90 6.20 9.90
N ASP A 172 0.01 6.64 9.03
CA ASP A 172 -0.34 7.42 7.83
C ASP A 172 -1.39 6.69 6.98
N ALA A 173 -1.29 5.36 6.86
CA ALA A 173 -2.25 4.50 6.17
C ALA A 173 -3.71 4.69 6.66
N VAL A 174 -3.92 4.87 7.98
CA VAL A 174 -5.27 5.06 8.54
C VAL A 174 -5.82 6.44 8.15
N LEU A 175 -4.97 7.47 8.08
CA LEU A 175 -5.41 8.81 7.65
C LEU A 175 -5.83 8.82 6.17
N PHE A 176 -5.14 8.08 5.30
CA PHE A 176 -5.60 7.91 3.92
C PHE A 176 -6.89 7.11 3.86
N GLU A 177 -7.04 6.09 4.70
CA GLU A 177 -8.28 5.33 4.76
C GLU A 177 -9.47 6.20 5.21
N MET A 178 -9.26 7.13 6.14
CA MET A 178 -10.27 8.12 6.55
C MET A 178 -10.71 9.02 5.39
N ILE A 179 -9.77 9.50 4.57
CA ILE A 179 -10.07 10.34 3.39
C ILE A 179 -10.85 9.56 2.34
N ASN A 180 -10.46 8.30 2.12
CA ASN A 180 -11.09 7.45 1.11
C ASN A 180 -12.50 6.98 1.53
N ARG A 181 -12.69 6.62 2.81
CA ARG A 181 -14.00 6.16 3.33
C ARG A 181 -14.95 7.30 3.68
N LYS A 182 -14.41 8.44 4.09
CA LYS A 182 -15.15 9.56 4.68
C LYS A 182 -16.19 9.08 5.71
N PRO A 183 -15.78 8.34 6.75
CA PRO A 183 -16.72 7.78 7.72
C PRO A 183 -17.52 8.91 8.37
N ARG A 184 -18.83 8.71 8.51
CA ARG A 184 -19.78 9.70 9.03
C ARG A 184 -20.30 9.38 10.43
N ASN A 185 -19.87 8.29 11.01
CA ASN A 185 -20.25 7.90 12.36
C ASN A 185 -19.19 6.97 12.97
N THR A 186 -19.29 6.77 14.28
CA THR A 186 -18.36 5.91 15.03
C THR A 186 -18.34 4.48 14.51
N ALA A 187 -19.48 3.93 14.05
CA ALA A 187 -19.52 2.57 13.53
C ALA A 187 -18.69 2.41 12.24
N GLU A 188 -18.81 3.35 11.29
CA GLU A 188 -18.00 3.38 10.07
C GLU A 188 -16.53 3.67 10.37
N PHE A 189 -16.24 4.53 11.34
CA PHE A 189 -14.88 4.82 11.78
C PHE A 189 -14.18 3.58 12.38
N GLY A 190 -14.94 2.74 13.09
CA GLY A 190 -14.45 1.47 13.64
C GLY A 190 -14.14 0.40 12.60
N GLN A 191 -14.61 0.55 11.36
CA GLN A 191 -14.30 -0.38 10.27
C GLN A 191 -12.98 -0.06 9.55
N LEU A 192 -12.30 1.03 9.94
CA LEU A 192 -11.01 1.42 9.38
C LEU A 192 -9.90 0.49 9.89
N ASN A 193 -8.99 0.08 9.00
CA ASN A 193 -7.88 -0.79 9.36
C ASN A 193 -6.89 -0.02 10.25
N GLY A 194 -6.62 -0.54 11.45
CA GLY A 194 -5.75 0.12 12.43
C GLY A 194 -6.49 0.97 13.46
N VAL A 195 -7.84 0.95 13.45
CA VAL A 195 -8.70 1.50 14.50
C VAL A 195 -9.22 0.35 15.36
N GLY A 196 -8.50 0.05 16.45
CA GLY A 196 -8.97 -0.89 17.47
C GLY A 196 -9.97 -0.23 18.44
N PRO A 197 -10.65 -1.02 19.30
CA PRO A 197 -11.70 -0.52 20.21
C PRO A 197 -11.25 0.66 21.07
N MET A 198 -10.04 0.59 21.63
CA MET A 198 -9.47 1.66 22.46
C MET A 198 -9.18 2.94 21.67
N LYS A 199 -8.77 2.82 20.40
CA LYS A 199 -8.53 3.98 19.53
C LYS A 199 -9.84 4.57 19.01
N LEU A 200 -10.83 3.71 18.79
CA LEU A 200 -12.18 4.10 18.41
C LEU A 200 -12.77 5.00 19.49
N GLU A 201 -12.85 4.51 20.72
CA GLU A 201 -13.38 5.26 21.86
C GLU A 201 -12.62 6.58 22.11
N ARG A 202 -11.29 6.55 21.99
CA ARG A 202 -10.44 7.69 22.36
C ARG A 202 -10.32 8.77 21.29
N TYR A 203 -10.43 8.43 20.01
CA TYR A 203 -10.09 9.35 18.92
C TYR A 203 -11.20 9.56 17.89
N SER A 204 -12.23 8.70 17.82
CA SER A 204 -13.22 8.76 16.74
C SER A 204 -13.92 10.10 16.64
N GLU A 205 -14.35 10.68 17.76
CA GLU A 205 -15.08 11.95 17.79
C GLU A 205 -14.27 13.09 17.17
N ALA A 206 -13.01 13.25 17.58
CA ALA A 206 -12.13 14.31 17.10
C ALA A 206 -11.86 14.21 15.60
N PHE A 207 -11.63 13.00 15.10
CA PHE A 207 -11.36 12.77 13.68
C PHE A 207 -12.62 12.86 12.82
N LEU A 208 -13.76 12.34 13.28
CA LEU A 208 -15.06 12.48 12.61
C LEU A 208 -15.44 13.95 12.47
N LYS A 209 -15.18 14.78 13.49
CA LYS A 209 -15.40 16.23 13.39
C LYS A 209 -14.62 16.86 12.23
N VAL A 210 -13.34 16.52 12.06
CA VAL A 210 -12.53 17.03 10.94
C VAL A 210 -13.04 16.54 9.59
N LEU A 211 -13.52 15.30 9.52
CA LEU A 211 -14.06 14.70 8.29
C LEU A 211 -15.40 15.32 7.88
N MET A 212 -16.29 15.58 8.83
CA MET A 212 -17.59 16.20 8.57
C MET A 212 -17.47 17.68 8.19
N ASP A 213 -16.53 18.38 8.80
CA ASP A 213 -16.29 19.81 8.59
C ASP A 213 -15.62 20.12 7.22
N ASP A 214 -15.29 19.08 6.45
CA ASP A 214 -14.87 19.15 5.05
C ASP A 214 -16.06 18.92 4.08
N ASP A 215 -17.05 18.12 4.50
CA ASP A 215 -18.28 17.83 3.72
C ASP A 215 -19.25 19.03 3.71
N THR A 216 -19.23 19.89 4.73
CA THR A 216 -20.12 21.08 4.85
C THR A 216 -19.65 22.32 4.08
N ARG A 217 -18.50 22.29 3.41
CA ARG A 217 -17.94 23.43 2.66
C ARG A 217 -18.02 23.27 1.14
N LEU A 218 -18.82 22.30 0.67
CA LEU A 218 -19.24 22.12 -0.71
C LEU A 218 -20.58 22.80 -0.97
#